data_AF-A0A7C3N8U2-F1
#
_entry.id   AF-A0A7C3N8U2-F1
#
_cell.length_a   1.000
_cell.length_b   1.000
_cell.length_c   1.000
_cell.angle_alpha   90.00
_cell.angle_beta   90.00
_cell.angle_gamma   90.00
#
_symmetry.space_group_name_H-M   'P 1'
#
loop_
_entity.id
_entity.type
_entity.pdbx_description
1 polymer ?
#
loop_
_entity_poly.entity_id
_entity_poly.type
_entity_poly.pdbx_seq_one_letter_code
_entity_poly.pdbx_strand_id
1 'polypeptide(L)'
;MTFSISAKQIGEKLRIIPTIWDGRKSILEMKDADYPHWKQMEWIGFYFQFLCEKHLSGFMEIPGPKYGNTRFDGFKDIPWDFKAHAMNTSSHQIIVNDSEATANGIKDYGMVGLILALGKVLYNDEDRTFQRWHEELKGGLSKYSNERKKGAHGRD
;
A
#
# COMPACT_ATOMS: atom_id res chain seq x y z
N MET A 1 20.70 -16.75 1.28
CA MET A 1 19.69 -17.57 1.98
C MET A 1 18.74 -18.17 0.92
N THR A 2 18.05 -19.28 1.14
CA THR A 2 17.08 -19.77 0.13
C THR A 2 15.78 -18.98 0.21
N PHE A 3 15.10 -18.78 -0.93
CA PHE A 3 13.82 -18.06 -1.01
C PHE A 3 12.81 -18.50 0.07
N SER A 4 12.66 -19.82 0.24
CA SER A 4 11.72 -20.41 1.20
C SER A 4 12.03 -20.01 2.66
N ILE A 5 13.31 -19.93 3.03
CA ILE A 5 13.72 -19.52 4.37
C ILE A 5 13.41 -18.03 4.57
N SER A 6 13.80 -17.17 3.62
CA SER A 6 13.53 -15.72 3.69
C SER A 6 12.03 -15.44 3.73
N ALA A 7 11.24 -16.08 2.86
CA ALA A 7 9.79 -15.95 2.81
C ALA A 7 9.14 -16.37 4.14
N LYS A 8 9.57 -17.48 4.74
CA LYS A 8 9.06 -17.93 6.04
C LYS A 8 9.39 -16.93 7.15
N GLN A 9 10.61 -16.41 7.20
CA GLN A 9 11.03 -15.44 8.22
C GLN A 9 10.28 -14.11 8.09
N ILE A 10 10.07 -13.64 6.86
CA ILE A 10 9.22 -12.47 6.56
C ILE A 10 7.81 -12.74 7.04
N GLY A 11 7.23 -13.89 6.68
CA GLY A 11 5.89 -14.30 7.11
C GLY A 11 5.74 -14.27 8.62
N GLU A 12 6.64 -14.89 9.37
CA GLU A 12 6.61 -14.88 10.84
C GLU A 12 6.68 -13.46 11.44
N LYS A 13 7.49 -12.57 10.86
CA LYS A 13 7.57 -11.16 11.30
C LYS A 13 6.28 -10.38 11.03
N LEU A 14 5.57 -10.71 9.95
CA LEU A 14 4.33 -10.05 9.56
C LEU A 14 3.08 -10.68 10.20
N ARG A 15 3.18 -11.79 10.94
CA ARG A 15 2.02 -12.40 11.64
C ARG A 15 1.35 -11.48 12.65
N ILE A 16 2.04 -10.44 13.10
CA ILE A 16 1.51 -9.43 14.02
C ILE A 16 0.52 -8.47 13.33
N ILE A 17 0.54 -8.38 12.00
CA ILE A 17 -0.34 -7.50 11.23
C ILE A 17 -1.78 -8.04 11.29
N PRO A 18 -2.77 -7.20 11.64
CA PRO A 18 -4.16 -7.62 11.67
C PRO A 18 -4.67 -7.96 10.27
N THR A 19 -5.62 -8.90 10.16
CA THR A 19 -6.28 -9.28 8.89
C THR A 19 -7.51 -8.44 8.57
N ILE A 20 -7.94 -7.58 9.50
CA ILE A 20 -9.04 -6.64 9.33
C ILE A 20 -8.49 -5.23 9.48
N TRP A 21 -8.65 -4.42 8.43
CA TRP A 21 -8.18 -3.03 8.43
C TRP A 21 -9.37 -2.08 8.44
N ASP A 22 -9.49 -1.30 9.52
CA ASP A 22 -10.40 -0.17 9.62
C ASP A 22 -9.73 1.04 8.97
N GLY A 23 -10.35 1.60 7.93
CA GLY A 23 -9.73 2.68 7.17
C GLY A 23 -9.45 3.94 8.00
N ARG A 24 -10.31 4.27 8.97
CA ARG A 24 -10.12 5.47 9.80
C ARG A 24 -8.96 5.26 10.75
N LYS A 25 -8.92 4.11 11.42
CA LYS A 25 -7.81 3.77 12.33
C LYS A 25 -6.48 3.68 11.59
N SER A 26 -6.47 3.06 10.41
CA SER A 26 -5.26 2.91 9.58
C SER A 26 -4.69 4.27 9.15
N ILE A 27 -5.55 5.18 8.70
CA ILE A 27 -5.15 6.54 8.32
C ILE A 27 -4.65 7.34 9.53
N LEU A 28 -5.31 7.22 10.68
CA LEU A 28 -4.87 7.90 11.90
C LEU A 28 -3.52 7.37 12.37
N GLU A 29 -3.30 6.05 12.35
CA GLU A 29 -2.00 5.46 12.71
C GLU A 29 -0.88 5.97 11.79
N MET A 30 -1.10 5.99 10.46
CA MET A 30 -0.13 6.56 9.51
C MET A 30 0.11 8.05 9.75
N LYS A 31 -0.95 8.83 10.01
CA LYS A 31 -0.86 10.26 10.28
C LYS A 31 -0.08 10.55 11.56
N ASP A 32 -0.36 9.82 12.63
CA ASP A 32 0.29 10.02 13.93
C ASP A 32 1.78 9.60 13.90
N ALA A 33 2.14 8.72 12.96
CA ALA A 33 3.52 8.38 12.63
C ALA A 33 4.18 9.32 11.59
N ASP A 34 3.50 10.40 11.19
CA ASP A 34 3.94 11.35 10.14
C ASP A 34 4.29 10.69 8.79
N TYR A 35 3.60 9.60 8.44
CA TYR A 35 3.85 8.85 7.23
C TYR A 35 3.30 9.58 5.98
N PRO A 36 4.12 9.92 4.97
CA PRO A 36 3.78 10.91 3.93
C PRO A 36 2.51 10.60 3.11
N HIS A 37 2.13 9.33 3.03
CA HIS A 37 1.05 8.85 2.16
C HIS A 37 -0.32 8.74 2.84
N TRP A 38 -0.46 9.10 4.13
CA TRP A 38 -1.74 8.99 4.86
C TRP A 38 -2.89 9.79 4.21
N LYS A 39 -2.56 10.77 3.37
CA LYS A 39 -3.50 11.65 2.66
C LYS A 39 -4.08 11.05 1.38
N GLN A 40 -3.57 9.92 0.88
CA GLN A 40 -4.00 9.31 -0.38
C GLN A 40 -5.20 8.37 -0.18
N MET A 41 -6.08 8.26 -1.18
CA MET A 41 -7.25 7.36 -1.13
C MET A 41 -6.87 5.89 -1.36
N GLU A 42 -5.71 5.63 -1.96
CA GLU A 42 -5.08 4.30 -2.06
C GLU A 42 -4.42 3.88 -0.74
N TRP A 43 -5.02 4.29 0.38
CA TRP A 43 -4.46 4.18 1.72
C TRP A 43 -4.13 2.74 2.12
N ILE A 44 -4.79 1.74 1.54
CA ILE A 44 -4.61 0.31 1.85
C ILE A 44 -3.19 -0.14 1.46
N GLY A 45 -2.74 0.23 0.27
CA GLY A 45 -1.39 -0.07 -0.20
C GLY A 45 -0.34 0.61 0.66
N PHE A 46 -0.54 1.91 0.93
CA PHE A 46 0.37 2.69 1.78
C PHE A 46 0.38 2.22 3.24
N TYR A 47 -0.76 1.80 3.78
CA TYR A 47 -0.83 1.27 5.13
C TYR A 47 -0.07 -0.04 5.24
N PHE A 48 -0.21 -0.92 4.24
CA PHE A 48 0.59 -2.15 4.21
C PHE A 48 2.09 -1.87 4.09
N GLN A 49 2.48 -0.93 3.23
CA GLN A 49 3.87 -0.48 3.11
C GLN A 49 4.40 0.05 4.45
N PHE A 50 3.64 0.92 5.13
CA PHE A 50 3.95 1.43 6.46
C PHE A 50 4.15 0.30 7.49
N LEU A 51 3.28 -0.72 7.50
CA LEU A 51 3.42 -1.87 8.40
C LEU A 51 4.66 -2.71 8.07
N CYS A 52 4.96 -2.92 6.79
CA CYS A 52 6.19 -3.59 6.37
C CYS A 52 7.42 -2.79 6.82
N GLU A 53 7.47 -1.48 6.63
CA GLU A 53 8.56 -0.62 7.10
C GLU A 53 8.73 -0.71 8.63
N LYS A 54 7.62 -0.66 9.37
CA LYS A 54 7.60 -0.76 10.84
C LYS A 54 8.13 -2.11 11.35
N HIS A 55 7.87 -3.22 10.66
CA HIS A 55 8.18 -4.57 11.15
C HIS A 55 9.38 -5.24 10.46
N LEU A 56 9.79 -4.79 9.28
CA LEU A 56 10.83 -5.41 8.46
C LEU A 56 12.09 -4.56 8.27
N SER A 57 12.09 -3.27 8.60
CA SER A 57 13.27 -2.38 8.46
C SER A 57 14.53 -2.88 9.19
N GLY A 58 14.37 -3.60 10.31
CA GLY A 58 15.49 -4.24 11.01
C GLY A 58 15.95 -5.58 10.41
N PHE A 59 15.29 -6.07 9.36
CA PHE A 59 15.53 -7.40 8.77
C PHE A 59 15.92 -7.36 7.28
N MET A 60 15.37 -6.40 6.53
CA MET A 60 15.64 -6.18 5.11
C MET A 60 15.86 -4.69 4.84
N GLU A 61 16.57 -4.39 3.75
CA GLU A 61 16.74 -3.02 3.29
C GLU A 61 15.42 -2.52 2.69
N ILE A 62 15.03 -1.31 3.05
CA ILE A 62 13.85 -0.63 2.54
C ILE A 62 14.24 0.83 2.25
N PRO A 63 14.12 1.33 1.00
CA PRO A 63 13.59 0.62 -0.17
C PRO A 63 14.61 -0.32 -0.84
N GLY A 64 14.13 -1.20 -1.71
CA GLY A 64 14.95 -2.07 -2.54
C GLY A 64 15.53 -1.41 -3.81
N PRO A 65 16.12 -2.23 -4.71
CA PRO A 65 16.74 -1.75 -5.95
C PRO A 65 15.72 -1.09 -6.89
N LYS A 66 16.23 -0.23 -7.75
CA LYS A 66 15.44 0.55 -8.72
C LYS A 66 15.88 0.23 -10.14
N TYR A 67 14.91 0.00 -11.01
CA TYR A 67 15.08 -0.22 -12.44
C TYR A 67 14.23 0.77 -13.22
N GLY A 68 14.86 1.66 -13.98
CA GLY A 68 14.15 2.75 -14.67
C GLY A 68 13.37 3.61 -13.67
N ASN A 69 12.04 3.63 -13.79
CA ASN A 69 11.15 4.36 -12.88
C ASN A 69 10.59 3.51 -11.74
N THR A 70 10.79 2.20 -11.75
CA THR A 70 10.20 1.26 -10.81
C THR A 70 11.18 0.90 -9.72
N ARG A 71 10.74 0.96 -8.47
CA ARG A 71 11.53 0.67 -7.29
C ARG A 71 10.85 -0.46 -6.52
N PHE A 72 11.61 -1.52 -6.22
CA PHE A 72 11.14 -2.57 -5.31
C PHE A 72 11.03 -2.02 -3.88
N ASP A 73 10.02 -2.47 -3.15
CA ASP A 73 9.73 -1.97 -1.81
C ASP A 73 10.77 -2.42 -0.78
N GLY A 74 11.39 -3.59 -0.98
CA GLY A 74 12.45 -4.08 -0.09
C GLY A 74 13.50 -4.94 -0.78
N PHE A 75 14.60 -5.18 -0.08
CA PHE A 75 15.68 -6.05 -0.53
C PHE A 75 16.22 -6.93 0.60
N LYS A 76 16.22 -8.25 0.36
CA LYS A 76 16.83 -9.25 1.24
C LYS A 76 17.30 -10.42 0.42
N ASP A 77 18.57 -10.41 0.04
CA ASP A 77 19.21 -11.29 -0.95
C ASP A 77 18.63 -11.16 -2.37
N ILE A 78 17.33 -10.88 -2.48
CA ILE A 78 16.53 -10.69 -3.69
C ILE A 78 15.63 -9.46 -3.50
N PRO A 79 15.15 -8.84 -4.60
CA PRO A 79 14.16 -7.77 -4.53
C PRO A 79 12.80 -8.30 -4.07
N TRP A 80 12.08 -7.52 -3.25
CA TRP A 80 10.75 -7.81 -2.76
C TRP A 80 9.78 -6.67 -3.10
N ASP A 81 8.62 -7.04 -3.63
CA ASP A 81 7.50 -6.15 -3.91
C ASP A 81 6.40 -6.36 -2.85
N PHE A 82 5.87 -5.28 -2.28
CA PHE A 82 4.81 -5.32 -1.27
C PHE A 82 3.50 -4.92 -1.94
N LYS A 83 2.48 -5.75 -1.79
CA LYS A 83 1.15 -5.50 -2.34
C LYS A 83 0.07 -5.83 -1.32
N ALA A 84 -1.01 -5.08 -1.38
CA ALA A 84 -2.17 -5.29 -0.54
C ALA A 84 -3.43 -5.39 -1.39
N HIS A 85 -4.36 -6.26 -0.97
CA HIS A 85 -5.62 -6.48 -1.65
C HIS A 85 -6.77 -6.53 -0.64
N ALA A 86 -7.83 -5.78 -0.95
CA ALA A 86 -9.06 -5.78 -0.17
C ALA A 86 -9.97 -6.92 -0.65
N MET A 87 -10.22 -7.92 0.20
CA MET A 87 -11.00 -9.11 -0.17
C MET A 87 -12.47 -8.81 -0.49
N ASN A 88 -12.98 -7.65 -0.08
CA ASN A 88 -14.37 -7.24 -0.26
C ASN A 88 -14.58 -6.31 -1.47
N THR A 89 -13.68 -6.33 -2.46
CA THR A 89 -13.85 -5.60 -3.73
C THR A 89 -14.19 -6.55 -4.88
N SER A 90 -14.88 -6.05 -5.90
CA SER A 90 -15.34 -6.84 -7.06
C SER A 90 -14.19 -7.27 -7.99
N SER A 91 -13.10 -6.52 -8.04
CA SER A 91 -11.89 -6.89 -8.76
C SER A 91 -10.96 -7.70 -7.87
N HIS A 92 -10.49 -8.83 -8.38
CA HIS A 92 -9.51 -9.72 -7.72
C HIS A 92 -8.12 -9.61 -8.39
N GLN A 93 -7.91 -8.58 -9.20
CA GLN A 93 -6.63 -8.33 -9.86
C GLN A 93 -5.75 -7.43 -8.99
N ILE A 94 -4.47 -7.75 -8.92
CA ILE A 94 -3.45 -6.98 -8.19
C ILE A 94 -2.44 -6.49 -9.21
N ILE A 95 -2.26 -5.17 -9.27
CA ILE A 95 -1.23 -4.56 -10.11
C ILE A 95 0.11 -4.76 -9.40
N VAL A 96 1.05 -5.37 -10.10
CA VAL A 96 2.43 -5.59 -9.65
C VAL A 96 3.39 -4.68 -10.40
N ASN A 97 4.68 -4.70 -10.03
CA ASN A 97 5.73 -3.99 -10.75
C ASN A 97 5.76 -4.34 -12.24
N ASP A 98 6.25 -3.42 -13.06
CA ASP A 98 6.29 -3.61 -14.50
C ASP A 98 7.18 -4.80 -14.90
N SER A 99 6.89 -5.34 -16.08
CA SER A 99 7.55 -6.54 -16.58
C SER A 99 9.05 -6.36 -16.79
N GLU A 100 9.50 -5.16 -17.17
CA GLU A 100 10.92 -4.89 -17.45
C GLU A 100 11.72 -4.84 -16.14
N ALA A 101 11.24 -4.11 -15.14
CA ALA A 101 11.84 -4.09 -13.81
C ALA A 101 11.86 -5.49 -13.16
N THR A 102 10.77 -6.25 -13.35
CA THR A 102 10.69 -7.64 -12.89
C THR A 102 11.72 -8.53 -13.58
N ALA A 103 11.83 -8.45 -14.91
CA ALA A 103 12.80 -9.22 -15.69
C ALA A 103 14.25 -8.86 -15.32
N ASN A 104 14.54 -7.57 -15.13
CA ASN A 104 15.86 -7.11 -14.71
C ASN A 104 16.20 -7.58 -13.28
N GLY A 105 15.24 -7.53 -12.35
CA GLY A 105 15.43 -8.09 -11.00
C GLY A 105 15.72 -9.58 -11.02
N ILE A 106 15.02 -10.36 -11.85
CA ILE A 106 15.30 -11.79 -12.04
C ILE A 106 16.68 -12.00 -12.68
N LYS A 107 17.04 -11.19 -13.66
CA LYS A 107 18.35 -11.28 -14.33
C LYS A 107 19.50 -11.04 -13.35
N ASP A 108 19.38 -10.06 -12.46
CA ASP A 108 20.46 -9.66 -11.56
C ASP A 108 20.54 -10.53 -10.31
N TYR A 109 19.39 -10.99 -9.79
CA TYR A 109 19.31 -11.70 -8.50
C TYR A 109 18.81 -13.15 -8.59
N GLY A 110 18.51 -13.63 -9.80
CA GLY A 110 17.97 -14.96 -10.08
C GLY A 110 16.47 -15.12 -9.80
N MET A 111 15.87 -14.23 -8.98
CA MET A 111 14.45 -14.25 -8.63
C MET A 111 14.01 -12.91 -8.04
N VAL A 112 12.69 -12.71 -7.98
CA VAL A 112 12.06 -11.61 -7.24
C VAL A 112 10.98 -12.20 -6.33
N GLY A 113 10.75 -11.57 -5.19
CA GLY A 113 9.71 -11.97 -4.23
C GLY A 113 8.52 -11.01 -4.24
N LEU A 114 7.34 -11.55 -3.95
CA LEU A 114 6.11 -10.78 -3.74
C LEU A 114 5.57 -11.09 -2.35
N ILE A 115 5.32 -10.06 -1.56
CA ILE A 115 4.59 -10.15 -0.30
C ILE A 115 3.20 -9.57 -0.53
N LEU A 116 2.18 -10.42 -0.40
CA LEU A 116 0.79 -10.04 -0.61
C LEU A 116 0.02 -10.10 0.70
N ALA A 117 -0.46 -8.95 1.17
CA ALA A 117 -1.44 -8.88 2.25
C ALA A 117 -2.86 -8.98 1.69
N LEU A 118 -3.62 -9.94 2.22
CA LEU A 118 -5.05 -10.08 1.97
C LEU A 118 -5.80 -9.70 3.24
N GLY A 119 -6.62 -8.65 3.17
CA GLY A 119 -7.35 -8.14 4.32
C GLY A 119 -8.81 -7.85 3.99
N LYS A 120 -9.68 -8.01 4.99
CA LYS A 120 -11.04 -7.44 4.91
C LYS A 120 -10.94 -5.98 5.29
N VAL A 121 -11.47 -5.11 4.43
CA VAL A 121 -11.42 -3.68 4.69
C VAL A 121 -12.79 -3.17 5.11
N LEU A 122 -12.82 -2.44 6.21
CA LEU A 122 -14.03 -1.80 6.72
C LEU A 122 -14.02 -0.33 6.30
N TYR A 123 -14.84 -0.02 5.28
CA TYR A 123 -15.23 1.33 4.95
C TYR A 123 -16.68 1.51 5.41
N ASN A 124 -16.95 2.53 6.22
CA ASN A 124 -18.31 2.96 6.37
C ASN A 124 -18.70 3.71 5.08
N ASP A 125 -19.64 3.09 4.35
CA ASP A 125 -20.88 3.72 3.90
C ASP A 125 -20.99 4.10 2.41
N GLU A 126 -22.11 3.68 1.82
CA GLU A 126 -22.69 4.12 0.54
C GLU A 126 -22.80 5.65 0.49
N ASP A 127 -22.91 6.30 1.65
CA ASP A 127 -23.02 7.77 1.82
C ASP A 127 -21.68 8.52 1.74
N ARG A 128 -20.59 7.88 1.30
CA ARG A 128 -19.25 8.51 1.15
C ARG A 128 -18.75 9.19 2.43
N THR A 129 -19.18 8.71 3.61
CA THR A 129 -18.82 9.32 4.90
C THR A 129 -17.32 9.20 5.17
N PHE A 130 -16.70 8.10 4.74
CA PHE A 130 -15.26 7.90 4.81
C PHE A 130 -14.47 8.94 4.01
N GLN A 131 -14.88 9.19 2.76
CA GLN A 131 -14.21 10.17 1.90
C GLN A 131 -14.30 11.58 2.46
N ARG A 132 -15.49 12.01 2.91
CA ARG A 132 -15.71 13.34 3.50
C ARG A 132 -14.85 13.55 4.74
N TRP A 133 -14.87 12.57 5.65
CA TRP A 133 -14.03 12.58 6.85
C TRP A 133 -12.53 12.70 6.51
N HIS A 134 -12.04 11.95 5.51
CA HIS A 134 -10.64 12.02 5.11
C HIS A 134 -10.28 13.37 4.49
N GLU A 135 -11.17 13.95 3.68
CA GLU A 135 -11.02 15.31 3.13
C GLU A 135 -10.92 16.36 4.22
N GLU A 136 -11.78 16.31 5.23
CA GLU A 136 -11.72 17.20 6.40
C GLU A 136 -10.42 17.03 7.17
N LEU A 137 -10.00 15.78 7.42
CA LEU A 137 -8.74 15.47 8.13
C LEU A 137 -7.51 16.04 7.41
N LYS A 138 -7.52 16.11 6.08
CA LYS A 138 -6.43 16.67 5.26
C LYS A 138 -6.33 18.20 5.30
N GLY A 139 -7.28 18.87 5.98
CA GLY A 139 -7.39 20.34 6.01
C GLY A 139 -8.50 20.89 5.10
N GLY A 140 -9.45 20.05 4.69
CA GLY A 140 -10.58 20.44 3.85
C GLY A 140 -10.33 20.32 2.34
N LEU A 141 -11.36 20.66 1.54
CA LEU A 141 -11.29 20.61 0.08
C LEU A 141 -10.23 21.60 -0.44
N SER A 142 -9.30 21.10 -1.28
CA SER A 142 -8.46 22.00 -2.07
C SER A 142 -9.34 22.81 -3.03
N LYS A 143 -8.87 24.00 -3.47
CA LYS A 143 -9.59 24.86 -4.43
C LYS A 143 -10.09 24.08 -5.66
N TYR A 144 -9.33 23.08 -6.12
CA TYR A 144 -9.65 22.19 -7.24
C TYR A 144 -10.89 21.29 -7.02
N SER A 145 -11.12 20.80 -5.79
CA SER A 145 -12.30 19.96 -5.52
C SER A 145 -13.59 20.77 -5.46
N ASN A 146 -13.51 22.07 -5.13
CA ASN A 146 -14.66 22.98 -5.17
C ASN A 146 -15.12 23.30 -6.60
N GLU A 147 -14.21 23.35 -7.57
CA GLU A 147 -14.54 23.61 -8.98
C GLU A 147 -15.30 22.45 -9.63
N ARG A 148 -14.96 21.19 -9.29
CA ARG A 148 -15.72 20.02 -9.77
C ARG A 148 -17.15 19.96 -9.24
N LYS A 149 -17.41 20.39 -8.00
CA LYS A 149 -18.78 20.45 -7.45
C LYS A 149 -19.64 21.49 -8.17
N LYS A 150 -19.04 22.59 -8.66
CA LYS A 150 -19.73 23.62 -9.45
C LYS A 150 -20.05 23.15 -10.88
N GLY A 151 -19.20 22.33 -11.49
CA GLY A 151 -19.43 21.79 -12.84
C GLY A 151 -20.52 20.70 -12.95
N ALA A 152 -20.91 20.09 -11.83
CA ALA A 152 -21.93 19.03 -11.80
C ALA A 152 -23.38 19.55 -11.67
N HIS A 153 -23.58 20.85 -11.43
CA HIS A 153 -24.90 21.50 -11.37
C HIS A 153 -25.23 22.31 -12.63
N GLY A 154 -24.54 22.03 -13.75
CA GLY A 154 -24.68 22.76 -15.02
C GLY A 154 -25.19 21.90 -16.17
N ARG A 155 -26.03 20.90 -15.89
CA ARG A 155 -26.79 20.14 -16.89
C ARG A 155 -28.16 19.78 -16.30
N ASP A 156 -29.02 20.79 -16.24
CA ASP A 156 -30.47 20.65 -16.35
C ASP A 156 -30.92 21.56 -17.50
#